data_AF-A0A8G0ZZ56-F1
#
_entry.id   AF-A0A8G0ZZ56-F1
#
_cell.length_a   1.000
_cell.length_b   1.000
_cell.length_c   1.000
_cell.angle_alpha   90.00
_cell.angle_beta   90.00
_cell.angle_gamma   90.00
#
_symmetry.space_group_name_H-M   'P 1'
#
loop_
_entity.id
_entity.type
_entity.pdbx_description
1 polymer ?
#
loop_
_entity_poly.entity_id
_entity_poly.type
_entity_poly.pdbx_seq_one_letter_code
_entity_poly.pdbx_strand_id
1 'polypeptide(L)'
;MARLCKDEQGGSDLIGSILLVALVIILAAAIAAFLMFILFSLDIFPEEEPCIFEIEKVTHVNKEGEYKFASRVTLWYNTTPPQPVIDGMYHLRKICGQEQKEPDRKKPYRTDDLWAQFYRNGEPVATRLSTLYGYTFIPSHHYGIQTINGREMWDPNGRITVDFTDGTFRPGDTVRVEIYSKSEERLISADSYDIAAV
;
A
#
# COMPACT_ATOMS: atom_id res chain seq x y z
N MET A 1 23.65 -69.50 -55.15
CA MET A 1 22.49 -68.58 -55.10
C MET A 1 22.43 -67.95 -53.73
N ALA A 2 22.14 -66.65 -53.69
CA ALA A 2 22.36 -65.73 -52.57
C ALA A 2 21.26 -65.73 -51.51
N ARG A 3 21.59 -65.25 -50.30
CA ARG A 3 21.05 -64.00 -49.72
C ARG A 3 21.72 -63.72 -48.36
N LEU A 4 22.50 -62.65 -48.30
CA LEU A 4 22.91 -62.01 -47.05
C LEU A 4 21.76 -61.05 -46.66
N CYS A 5 21.00 -61.37 -45.62
CA CYS A 5 20.03 -60.43 -45.07
C CYS A 5 20.80 -59.33 -44.34
N LYS A 6 20.71 -58.11 -44.86
CA LYS A 6 21.24 -56.92 -44.22
C LYS A 6 20.17 -56.43 -43.24
N ASP A 7 20.41 -56.61 -41.95
CA ASP A 7 19.57 -56.04 -40.91
C ASP A 7 19.77 -54.52 -40.86
N GLU A 8 18.86 -53.77 -41.47
CA GLU A 8 18.85 -52.30 -41.47
C GLU A 8 17.92 -51.72 -40.37
N GLN A 9 17.68 -52.44 -39.27
CA GLN A 9 16.75 -52.01 -38.21
C GLN A 9 17.39 -51.44 -36.92
N GLY A 10 18.72 -51.35 -36.80
CA GLY A 10 19.35 -51.05 -35.50
C GLY A 10 19.56 -49.59 -35.11
N GLY A 11 19.29 -48.62 -36.01
CA GLY A 11 19.72 -47.23 -35.81
C GLY A 11 18.61 -46.24 -35.41
N SER A 12 17.43 -46.31 -36.03
CA SER A 12 16.42 -45.26 -35.88
C SER A 12 15.76 -45.21 -34.51
N ASP A 13 15.56 -46.37 -33.86
CA ASP A 13 14.95 -46.44 -32.53
C ASP A 13 15.86 -45.83 -31.46
N LEU A 14 17.16 -46.08 -31.57
CA LEU A 14 18.17 -45.52 -30.68
C LEU A 14 18.29 -44.00 -30.87
N ILE A 15 18.36 -43.56 -32.13
CA ILE A 15 18.44 -42.13 -32.49
C ILE A 15 17.19 -41.38 -32.03
N GLY A 16 16.00 -41.94 -32.26
CA GLY A 16 14.73 -41.36 -31.81
C GLY A 16 14.65 -41.25 -30.28
N SER A 17 15.10 -42.29 -29.57
CA SER A 17 15.13 -42.29 -28.10
C SER A 17 16.08 -41.23 -27.54
N ILE A 18 17.28 -41.10 -28.12
CA ILE A 18 18.26 -40.09 -27.70
C ILE A 18 17.73 -38.67 -27.96
N LEU A 19 17.09 -38.44 -29.11
CA LEU A 19 16.49 -37.14 -29.45
C LEU A 19 15.32 -36.78 -28.52
N LEU A 20 14.46 -37.74 -28.18
CA LEU A 20 13.36 -37.52 -27.24
C LEU A 20 13.89 -37.12 -25.86
N VAL A 21 14.86 -37.86 -25.34
CA VAL A 21 15.46 -37.58 -24.02
C VAL A 21 16.13 -36.20 -24.01
N ALA A 22 16.89 -35.87 -25.06
CA ALA A 22 17.52 -34.56 -25.19
C ALA A 22 16.47 -33.43 -25.22
N LEU A 23 15.38 -33.60 -25.98
CA LEU A 23 14.28 -32.64 -26.04
C LEU A 23 13.61 -32.45 -24.67
N VAL A 24 13.33 -33.54 -23.95
CA VAL A 24 12.71 -33.49 -22.62
C VAL A 24 13.62 -32.76 -21.62
N ILE A 25 14.93 -33.00 -21.65
CA ILE A 25 15.89 -32.30 -20.78
C ILE A 25 15.93 -30.81 -21.10
N ILE A 26 15.97 -30.45 -22.38
CA ILE A 26 15.97 -29.04 -22.83
C ILE A 26 14.65 -28.36 -22.40
N LEU A 27 13.52 -29.02 -22.59
CA LEU A 27 12.21 -28.49 -22.21
C LEU A 27 12.12 -28.31 -20.69
N ALA A 28 12.58 -29.29 -19.90
CA ALA A 28 12.61 -29.21 -18.44
C ALA A 28 13.49 -28.06 -17.95
N ALA A 29 14.67 -27.86 -18.55
CA ALA A 29 15.55 -26.75 -18.25
C ALA A 29 14.91 -25.39 -18.61
N ALA A 30 14.24 -25.30 -19.76
CA ALA A 30 13.53 -24.09 -20.18
C ALA A 30 12.36 -23.75 -19.25
N ILE A 31 11.57 -24.75 -18.84
CA ILE A 31 10.49 -24.59 -17.87
C ILE A 31 11.04 -24.16 -16.50
N ALA A 32 12.14 -24.78 -16.04
CA ALA A 32 12.77 -24.39 -14.77
C ALA A 32 13.29 -22.95 -14.81
N ALA A 33 13.93 -22.53 -15.90
CA ALA A 33 14.39 -21.15 -16.09
C ALA A 33 13.22 -20.15 -16.15
N PHE A 34 12.13 -20.51 -16.85
CA PHE A 34 10.91 -19.71 -16.91
C PHE A 34 10.22 -19.59 -15.55
N LEU A 35 10.17 -20.68 -14.77
CA LEU A 35 9.67 -20.66 -13.40
C LEU A 35 10.56 -19.81 -12.47
N MET A 36 11.89 -19.91 -12.60
CA MET A 36 12.80 -19.06 -11.83
C MET A 36 12.62 -17.59 -12.18
N PHE A 37 12.37 -17.27 -13.46
CA PHE A 37 12.05 -15.91 -13.91
C PHE A 37 10.71 -15.44 -13.34
N ILE A 38 9.66 -16.28 -13.39
CA ILE A 38 8.36 -15.97 -12.79
C ILE A 38 8.49 -15.79 -11.27
N LEU A 39 9.24 -16.62 -10.56
CA LEU A 39 9.43 -16.47 -9.11
C LEU A 39 10.20 -15.20 -8.75
N PHE A 40 11.07 -14.72 -9.65
CA PHE A 40 11.81 -13.47 -9.47
C PHE A 40 10.99 -12.23 -9.89
N SER A 41 10.09 -12.37 -10.88
CA SER A 41 9.32 -11.25 -11.45
C SER A 41 7.88 -11.16 -10.94
N LEU A 42 7.35 -12.21 -10.31
CA LEU A 42 6.11 -12.08 -9.55
C LEU A 42 6.39 -11.16 -8.37
N ASP A 43 5.48 -10.23 -8.16
CA ASP A 43 5.43 -9.33 -7.01
C ASP A 43 5.05 -10.13 -5.74
N ILE A 44 5.82 -11.19 -5.43
CA ILE A 44 5.59 -12.13 -4.32
C ILE A 44 5.65 -11.38 -2.98
N PHE A 45 6.28 -10.21 -2.99
CA PHE A 45 6.32 -9.29 -1.87
C PHE A 45 5.49 -8.07 -2.26
N PRO A 46 4.16 -8.07 -2.02
CA PRO A 46 3.37 -6.86 -2.22
C PRO A 46 4.06 -5.72 -1.46
N GLU A 47 4.30 -4.61 -2.16
CA GLU A 47 4.76 -3.39 -1.49
C GLU A 47 3.71 -3.00 -0.45
N GLU A 48 4.17 -2.75 0.77
CA GLU A 48 3.30 -2.22 1.81
C GLU A 48 2.84 -0.82 1.40
N GLU A 49 1.57 -0.51 1.65
CA GLU A 49 1.04 0.83 1.42
C GLU A 49 1.91 1.84 2.19
N PRO A 50 2.30 2.96 1.58
CA PRO A 50 3.12 3.95 2.27
C PRO A 50 2.34 4.49 3.47
N CYS A 51 2.99 4.63 4.62
CA CYS A 51 2.36 5.19 5.81
C CYS A 51 3.24 6.31 6.40
N ILE A 52 3.16 7.48 5.77
CA ILE A 52 3.92 8.67 6.20
C ILE A 52 3.05 9.67 6.97
N PHE A 53 1.74 9.67 6.72
CA PHE A 53 0.74 10.44 7.43
C PHE A 53 -0.08 9.49 8.30
N GLU A 54 0.29 9.42 9.58
CA GLU A 54 -0.28 8.50 10.55
C GLU A 54 -1.45 9.16 11.30
N ILE A 55 -2.49 8.41 11.60
CA ILE A 55 -3.55 8.82 12.51
C ILE A 55 -2.97 8.79 13.92
N GLU A 56 -2.64 9.96 14.45
CA GLU A 56 -2.13 10.10 15.82
C GLU A 56 -3.24 9.79 16.85
N LYS A 57 -4.46 10.27 16.57
CA LYS A 57 -5.61 10.08 17.46
C LYS A 57 -6.93 10.44 16.79
N VAL A 58 -8.00 9.84 17.32
CA VAL A 58 -9.39 10.26 17.11
C VAL A 58 -9.97 10.69 18.45
N THR A 59 -10.53 11.90 18.55
CA THR A 59 -11.06 12.44 19.82
C THR A 59 -12.56 12.70 19.74
N HIS A 60 -13.27 12.28 20.80
CA HIS A 60 -14.73 12.43 20.95
C HIS A 60 -15.17 13.55 21.91
N VAL A 61 -14.21 14.32 22.40
CA VAL A 61 -14.44 15.45 23.29
C VAL A 61 -14.40 16.78 22.52
N ASN A 62 -15.11 17.80 23.00
CA ASN A 62 -15.00 19.16 22.49
C ASN A 62 -13.62 19.78 22.86
N LYS A 63 -13.41 21.06 22.53
CA LYS A 63 -12.13 21.74 22.82
C LYS A 63 -11.93 21.95 24.33
N GLU A 64 -13.01 21.90 25.09
CA GLU A 64 -13.09 22.09 26.53
C GLU A 64 -12.96 20.77 27.32
N GLY A 65 -12.92 19.62 26.63
CA GLY A 65 -12.73 18.29 27.23
C GLY A 65 -14.03 17.54 27.57
N GLU A 66 -15.19 18.10 27.25
CA GLU A 66 -16.49 17.46 27.47
C GLU A 66 -16.81 16.46 26.34
N TYR A 67 -17.33 15.28 26.70
CA TYR A 67 -17.74 14.27 25.72
C TYR A 67 -18.94 14.77 24.92
N LYS A 68 -18.77 14.90 23.59
CA LYS A 68 -19.81 15.43 22.70
C LYS A 68 -19.98 14.62 21.42
N PHE A 69 -19.54 13.37 21.40
CA PHE A 69 -19.43 12.59 20.15
C PHE A 69 -18.66 13.35 19.05
N ALA A 70 -17.71 14.21 19.42
CA ALA A 70 -16.87 14.88 18.43
C ALA A 70 -16.19 13.81 17.56
N SER A 71 -15.88 14.14 16.31
CA SER A 71 -15.26 13.19 15.40
C SER A 71 -14.02 13.84 14.82
N ARG A 72 -13.07 14.18 15.69
CA ARG A 72 -11.88 14.92 15.31
C ARG A 72 -10.71 13.96 15.12
N VAL A 73 -10.17 13.92 13.90
CA VAL A 73 -9.04 13.07 13.54
C VAL A 73 -7.79 13.93 13.40
N THR A 74 -6.74 13.63 14.16
CA THR A 74 -5.43 14.28 14.01
C THR A 74 -4.50 13.35 13.27
N LEU A 75 -3.95 13.85 12.17
CA LEU A 75 -2.93 13.21 11.35
C LEU A 75 -1.56 13.82 11.68
N TRP A 76 -0.55 12.97 11.82
CA TRP A 76 0.84 13.35 12.06
C TRP A 76 1.70 12.90 10.87
N TYR A 77 2.47 13.84 10.31
CA TYR A 77 3.48 13.50 9.32
C TYR A 77 4.70 12.90 10.04
N ASN A 78 4.70 11.59 10.22
CA ASN A 78 5.77 10.87 10.88
C ASN A 78 6.97 10.68 9.95
N THR A 79 8.09 11.28 10.32
CA THR A 79 9.34 11.20 9.56
C THR A 79 10.18 9.98 9.87
N THR A 80 9.77 9.21 10.87
CA THR A 80 10.43 7.99 11.30
C THR A 80 9.66 6.81 10.74
N PRO A 81 10.29 5.95 9.91
CA PRO A 81 9.61 4.76 9.45
C PRO A 81 9.24 3.87 10.65
N PRO A 82 8.09 3.18 10.60
CA PRO A 82 7.81 2.10 11.53
C PRO A 82 9.02 1.18 11.64
N GLN A 83 9.35 0.73 12.86
CA GLN A 83 10.36 -0.32 12.97
C GLN A 83 9.83 -1.55 12.23
N PRO A 84 10.62 -2.12 11.31
CA PRO A 84 10.17 -3.30 10.60
C PRO A 84 9.91 -4.41 11.61
N VAL A 85 8.79 -5.11 11.45
CA VAL A 85 8.56 -6.35 12.18
C VAL A 85 9.63 -7.34 11.72
N ILE A 86 10.53 -7.72 12.62
CA ILE A 86 11.62 -8.64 12.31
C ILE A 86 11.07 -10.06 12.28
N ASP A 87 10.56 -10.46 11.13
CA ASP A 87 10.07 -11.80 10.85
C ASP A 87 10.86 -12.45 9.70
N GLY A 88 10.44 -13.66 9.30
CA GLY A 88 11.04 -14.34 8.16
C GLY A 88 10.92 -13.52 6.86
N MET A 89 9.85 -12.73 6.71
CA MET A 89 9.60 -11.93 5.53
C MET A 89 10.55 -10.73 5.43
N TYR A 90 10.83 -10.07 6.56
CA TYR A 90 11.86 -9.02 6.65
C TYR A 90 13.21 -9.52 6.14
N HIS A 91 13.65 -10.69 6.58
CA HIS A 91 14.93 -11.27 6.14
C HIS A 91 14.92 -11.61 4.66
N LEU A 92 13.82 -12.17 4.14
CA LEU A 92 13.69 -12.51 2.71
C LEU A 92 13.76 -11.27 1.83
N ARG A 93 12.97 -10.23 2.12
CA ARG A 93 13.00 -8.95 1.39
C ARG A 93 14.40 -8.33 1.38
N LYS A 94 15.07 -8.36 2.52
CA LYS A 94 16.45 -7.85 2.66
C LYS A 94 17.45 -8.63 1.81
N ILE A 95 17.39 -9.96 1.80
CA ILE A 95 18.26 -10.82 0.99
C ILE A 95 18.00 -10.60 -0.50
N CYS A 96 16.74 -10.42 -0.88
CA CYS A 96 16.31 -10.14 -2.25
C CYS A 96 16.60 -8.69 -2.71
N GLY A 97 17.07 -7.81 -1.82
CA GLY A 97 17.30 -6.40 -2.14
C GLY A 97 16.02 -5.57 -2.33
N GLN A 98 14.87 -6.11 -1.92
CA GLN A 98 13.56 -5.46 -1.96
C GLN A 98 13.25 -4.78 -0.62
N GLU A 99 14.19 -3.97 -0.13
CA GLU A 99 13.93 -3.11 1.02
C GLU A 99 12.98 -1.98 0.62
N GLN A 100 11.92 -1.78 1.40
CA GLN A 100 10.96 -0.71 1.17
C GLN A 100 11.68 0.64 1.32
N LYS A 101 11.67 1.43 0.24
CA LYS A 101 12.17 2.81 0.26
C LYS A 101 10.96 3.72 0.23
N GLU A 102 10.80 4.54 1.26
CA GLU A 102 9.77 5.59 1.31
C GLU A 102 10.43 6.96 1.12
N PRO A 103 10.78 7.35 -0.13
CA PRO A 103 11.45 8.62 -0.39
C PRO A 103 10.59 9.83 0.02
N ASP A 104 9.27 9.65 0.04
CA ASP A 104 8.31 10.68 0.37
C ASP A 104 8.32 11.10 1.84
N ARG A 105 8.86 10.28 2.76
CA ARG A 105 8.81 10.50 4.21
C ARG A 105 9.52 11.77 4.70
N LYS A 106 10.36 12.39 3.86
CA LYS A 106 11.07 13.65 4.15
C LYS A 106 10.69 14.80 3.21
N LYS A 107 9.76 14.57 2.28
CA LYS A 107 9.36 15.53 1.26
C LYS A 107 8.24 16.43 1.80
N PRO A 108 8.39 17.76 1.78
CA PRO A 108 7.28 18.64 2.11
C PRO A 108 6.21 18.58 1.01
N TYR A 109 4.94 18.63 1.39
CA TYR A 109 3.80 18.62 0.46
C TYR A 109 3.03 19.93 0.51
N ARG A 110 2.59 20.42 -0.65
CA ARG A 110 1.58 21.47 -0.69
C ARG A 110 0.23 20.86 -0.34
N THR A 111 -0.46 21.42 0.65
CA THR A 111 -1.73 20.85 1.13
C THR A 111 -2.89 21.00 0.15
N ASP A 112 -2.77 21.93 -0.81
CA ASP A 112 -3.73 22.11 -1.90
C ASP A 112 -3.56 21.06 -3.02
N ASP A 113 -2.39 20.42 -3.13
CA ASP A 113 -2.14 19.28 -4.02
C ASP A 113 -2.66 17.94 -3.43
N LEU A 114 -2.97 17.91 -2.14
CA LEU A 114 -3.43 16.70 -1.47
C LEU A 114 -4.96 16.63 -1.41
N TRP A 115 -5.50 15.43 -1.53
CA TRP A 115 -6.89 15.12 -1.19
C TRP A 115 -6.93 13.83 -0.36
N ALA A 116 -7.99 13.66 0.44
CA ALA A 116 -8.11 12.49 1.30
C ALA A 116 -9.50 11.85 1.25
N GLN A 117 -9.54 10.52 1.37
CA GLN A 117 -10.74 9.73 1.58
C GLN A 117 -10.64 9.06 2.95
N PHE A 118 -11.70 9.16 3.74
CA PHE A 118 -11.81 8.47 5.02
C PHE A 118 -12.76 7.29 4.89
N TYR A 119 -12.51 6.26 5.69
CA TYR A 119 -13.35 5.08 5.80
C TYR A 119 -13.64 4.79 7.28
N ARG A 120 -14.82 4.22 7.53
CA ARG A 120 -15.23 3.71 8.83
C ARG A 120 -15.61 2.25 8.67
N ASN A 121 -14.92 1.37 9.37
CA ASN A 121 -15.15 -0.08 9.32
C ASN A 121 -15.12 -0.63 7.88
N GLY A 122 -14.20 -0.11 7.06
CA GLY A 122 -14.04 -0.47 5.65
C GLY A 122 -14.95 0.29 4.66
N GLU A 123 -16.02 0.93 5.13
CA GLU A 123 -16.95 1.67 4.28
C GLU A 123 -16.53 3.14 4.11
N PRO A 124 -16.60 3.72 2.90
CA PRO A 124 -16.19 5.11 2.69
C PRO A 124 -17.12 6.07 3.43
N VAL A 125 -16.51 7.00 4.17
CA VAL A 125 -17.24 8.16 4.71
C VAL A 125 -17.67 9.03 3.53
N ALA A 126 -18.95 9.42 3.52
CA ALA A 126 -19.58 10.09 2.37
C ALA A 126 -18.85 11.37 1.92
N THR A 127 -18.13 12.02 2.82
CA THR A 127 -17.37 13.22 2.51
C THR A 127 -15.94 12.90 2.15
N ARG A 128 -15.56 13.31 0.94
CA ARG A 128 -14.17 13.38 0.49
C ARG A 128 -13.58 14.76 0.77
N LEU A 129 -12.38 14.80 1.31
CA LEU A 129 -11.60 16.05 1.44
C LEU A 129 -10.92 16.35 0.11
N SER A 130 -11.46 17.31 -0.64
CA SER A 130 -10.88 17.72 -1.93
C SER A 130 -9.58 18.52 -1.78
N THR A 131 -9.27 19.02 -0.58
CA THR A 131 -8.06 19.77 -0.24
C THR A 131 -7.75 19.57 1.24
N LEU A 132 -6.47 19.48 1.60
CA LEU A 132 -6.03 19.54 3.00
C LEU A 132 -5.61 20.95 3.42
N TYR A 133 -5.72 21.93 2.52
CA TYR A 133 -5.42 23.32 2.80
C TYR A 133 -6.61 24.02 3.47
N GLY A 134 -6.45 24.42 4.74
CA GLY A 134 -7.55 24.97 5.52
C GLY A 134 -8.11 26.29 5.02
N TYR A 135 -7.32 27.12 4.34
CA TYR A 135 -7.79 28.38 3.79
C TYR A 135 -8.75 28.19 2.60
N THR A 136 -8.51 27.17 1.76
CA THR A 136 -9.39 26.85 0.61
C THR A 136 -10.49 25.87 0.95
N PHE A 137 -10.50 25.32 2.17
CA PHE A 137 -11.61 24.51 2.68
C PHE A 137 -12.83 25.37 3.06
N ILE A 138 -12.61 26.52 3.69
CA ILE A 138 -13.69 27.43 4.16
C ILE A 138 -14.66 27.89 3.03
N PRO A 139 -14.23 28.09 1.76
CA PRO A 139 -15.11 28.49 0.66
C PRO A 139 -15.86 27.37 -0.06
N SER A 140 -15.62 26.09 0.23
CA SER A 140 -16.27 24.96 -0.47
C SER A 140 -17.43 24.34 0.31
N HIS A 141 -18.40 23.77 -0.41
CA HIS A 141 -19.48 23.00 0.21
C HIS A 141 -18.90 21.66 0.73
N HIS A 142 -18.73 21.55 2.04
CA HIS A 142 -18.28 20.32 2.69
C HIS A 142 -19.39 19.77 3.57
N TYR A 143 -20.14 18.80 3.05
CA TYR A 143 -21.03 17.99 3.88
C TYR A 143 -20.18 17.19 4.86
N GLY A 144 -20.63 16.90 6.08
CA GLY A 144 -19.95 15.95 6.96
C GLY A 144 -18.63 16.41 7.61
N ILE A 145 -18.07 17.57 7.28
CA ILE A 145 -16.83 18.11 7.88
C ILE A 145 -17.05 19.54 8.35
N GLN A 146 -16.75 19.79 9.62
CA GLN A 146 -16.94 21.07 10.30
C GLN A 146 -15.75 22.01 10.10
N THR A 147 -14.52 21.55 10.38
CA THR A 147 -13.30 22.38 10.23
C THR A 147 -12.09 21.53 9.85
N ILE A 148 -11.06 22.17 9.28
CA ILE A 148 -9.72 21.59 9.11
C ILE A 148 -8.68 22.64 9.51
N ASN A 149 -7.66 22.27 10.27
CA ASN A 149 -6.52 23.15 10.56
C ASN A 149 -5.29 22.72 9.72
N GLY A 150 -5.25 23.19 8.48
CA GLY A 150 -4.10 23.01 7.60
C GLY A 150 -3.32 24.31 7.42
N ARG A 151 -1.99 24.23 7.33
CA ARG A 151 -1.14 25.30 6.77
C ARG A 151 -1.00 25.09 5.27
N GLU A 152 -0.45 26.06 4.54
CA GLU A 152 -0.21 25.91 3.10
C GLU A 152 0.69 24.70 2.77
N MET A 153 1.72 24.49 3.58
CA MET A 153 2.62 23.35 3.49
C MET A 153 2.35 22.37 4.63
N TRP A 154 2.42 21.08 4.32
CA TRP A 154 2.55 20.02 5.31
C TRP A 154 4.00 19.60 5.38
N ASP A 155 4.69 20.16 6.36
CA ASP A 155 6.10 19.88 6.58
C ASP A 155 6.28 18.57 7.39
N PRO A 156 7.41 17.86 7.19
CA PRO A 156 7.83 16.74 8.02
C PRO A 156 7.66 17.04 9.52
N ASN A 157 7.02 16.13 10.27
CA ASN A 157 6.61 16.26 11.69
C ASN A 157 5.42 17.19 11.97
N GLY A 158 4.83 17.81 10.95
CA GLY A 158 3.63 18.63 11.08
C GLY A 158 2.39 17.80 11.40
N ARG A 159 1.37 18.45 12.00
CA ARG A 159 0.06 17.85 12.28
C ARG A 159 -1.03 18.60 11.55
N ILE A 160 -2.02 17.86 11.05
CA ILE A 160 -3.30 18.38 10.55
C ILE A 160 -4.41 17.70 11.33
N THR A 161 -5.47 18.42 11.61
CA THR A 161 -6.64 17.94 12.31
C THR A 161 -7.88 18.28 11.51
N VAL A 162 -8.69 17.26 11.28
CA VAL A 162 -9.96 17.34 10.57
C VAL A 162 -11.06 17.10 11.59
N ASP A 163 -11.98 18.06 11.70
CA ASP A 163 -13.15 17.97 12.57
C ASP A 163 -14.35 17.57 11.72
N PHE A 164 -14.82 16.33 11.89
CA PHE A 164 -15.98 15.82 11.18
C PHE A 164 -17.28 16.20 11.90
N THR A 165 -18.41 15.98 11.24
CA THR A 165 -19.72 16.10 11.90
C THR A 165 -19.79 15.13 13.08
N ASP A 166 -20.32 15.60 14.20
CA ASP A 166 -20.46 14.82 15.43
C ASP A 166 -21.13 13.46 15.14
N GLY A 167 -20.55 12.40 15.72
CA GLY A 167 -21.00 11.01 15.58
C GLY A 167 -20.61 10.31 14.27
N THR A 168 -19.78 10.93 13.42
CA THR A 168 -19.23 10.30 12.21
C THR A 168 -18.41 9.06 12.59
N PHE A 169 -17.50 9.20 13.56
CA PHE A 169 -16.72 8.12 14.15
C PHE A 169 -17.12 7.93 15.61
N ARG A 170 -17.09 6.69 16.08
CA ARG A 170 -17.52 6.28 17.42
C ARG A 170 -16.51 5.33 18.07
N PRO A 171 -16.50 5.22 19.40
CA PRO A 171 -15.77 4.16 20.10
C PRO A 171 -16.08 2.78 19.51
N GLY A 172 -15.05 1.98 19.27
CA GLY A 172 -15.13 0.67 18.62
C GLY A 172 -15.05 0.69 17.09
N ASP A 173 -15.06 1.86 16.44
CA ASP A 173 -14.82 1.95 15.00
C ASP A 173 -13.33 1.80 14.65
N THR A 174 -13.06 1.20 13.49
CA THR A 174 -11.78 1.34 12.79
C THR A 174 -11.89 2.49 11.79
N VAL A 175 -11.01 3.47 11.91
CA VAL A 175 -10.91 4.61 10.99
C VAL A 175 -9.71 4.40 10.08
N ARG A 176 -9.93 4.44 8.76
CA ARG A 176 -8.85 4.47 7.77
C ARG A 176 -8.84 5.81 7.05
N VAL A 177 -7.65 6.31 6.74
CA VAL A 177 -7.45 7.47 5.87
C VAL A 177 -6.55 7.06 4.71
N GLU A 178 -6.89 7.55 3.51
CA GLU A 178 -6.05 7.47 2.33
C GLU A 178 -5.83 8.89 1.81
N ILE A 179 -4.57 9.23 1.56
CA ILE A 179 -4.13 10.55 1.11
C ILE A 179 -3.43 10.40 -0.22
N TYR A 180 -3.86 11.21 -1.18
CA TYR A 180 -3.42 11.14 -2.56
C TYR A 180 -2.91 12.50 -3.03
N SER A 181 -1.93 12.47 -3.92
CA SER A 181 -1.48 13.65 -4.67
C SER A 181 -2.32 13.81 -5.93
N LYS A 182 -2.76 15.04 -6.21
CA LYS A 182 -3.44 15.39 -7.47
C LYS A 182 -2.45 15.44 -8.62
N SER A 183 -1.30 16.08 -8.41
CA SER A 183 -0.28 16.25 -9.45
C SER A 183 0.42 14.96 -9.84
N GLU A 184 0.66 14.06 -8.88
CA GLU A 184 1.32 12.77 -9.10
C GLU A 184 0.33 11.62 -9.34
N GLU A 185 -0.98 11.87 -9.20
CA GLU A 185 -2.07 10.91 -9.43
C GLU A 185 -1.89 9.55 -8.72
N ARG A 186 -1.30 9.56 -7.51
CA ARG A 186 -0.99 8.35 -6.75
C ARG A 186 -1.30 8.47 -5.27
N LEU A 187 -1.41 7.32 -4.61
CA LEU A 187 -1.45 7.21 -3.16
C LEU A 187 -0.11 7.68 -2.58
N ILE A 188 -0.19 8.59 -1.60
CA ILE A 188 0.95 9.12 -0.86
C ILE A 188 1.04 8.48 0.52
N SER A 189 -0.10 8.26 1.17
CA SER A 189 -0.16 7.60 2.47
C SER A 189 -1.50 6.92 2.69
N ALA A 190 -1.48 5.78 3.36
CA ALA A 190 -2.66 5.16 3.96
C ALA A 190 -2.34 4.76 5.40
N ASP A 191 -3.30 4.95 6.30
CA ASP A 191 -3.18 4.50 7.69
C ASP A 191 -4.53 4.11 8.27
N SER A 192 -4.52 3.20 9.25
CA SER A 192 -5.71 2.70 9.95
C SER A 192 -5.52 2.78 11.47
N TYR A 193 -6.59 3.19 12.16
CA TYR A 193 -6.59 3.41 13.60
C TYR A 193 -7.85 2.82 14.23
N ASP A 194 -7.67 1.95 15.21
CA ASP A 194 -8.76 1.37 15.99
C ASP A 194 -9.09 2.28 17.18
N ILE A 195 -10.32 2.78 17.21
CA ILE A 195 -10.82 3.54 18.35
C ILE A 195 -11.22 2.53 19.43
N ALA A 196 -10.58 2.61 20.60
CA ALA A 196 -10.92 1.75 21.73
C ALA A 196 -12.43 1.80 22.04
N ALA A 197 -13.04 0.62 22.23
CA ALA A 197 -14.39 0.51 22.76
C ALA A 197 -14.41 0.95 24.23
N VAL A 198 -15.43 1.70 24.63
CA VAL A 198 -15.65 2.19 26.00
C VAL A 198 -16.83 1.47 26.62
#